data_AF-T0YGV5-F1
#
_entry.id   AF-T0YGV5-F1
#
_cell.length_a   1.000
_cell.length_b   1.000
_cell.length_c   1.000
_cell.angle_alpha   90.00
_cell.angle_beta   90.00
_cell.angle_gamma   90.00
#
_symmetry.space_group_name_H-M   'P 1'
#
loop_
_entity.id
_entity.type
_entity.pdbx_description
1 polymer ?
#
loop_
_entity_poly.entity_id
_entity_poly.type
_entity_poly.pdbx_seq_one_letter_code
_entity_poly.pdbx_strand_id
1 'polypeptide(L)'
;MIVASALGQIFQPIFALFADVIAFFYAVIPNYAIAITLLTIVVMAVTAPLTIKGTTSMMAMQRVAPEMKKLQQKYKGDRVKQNEALMALYKEHNVSPVGGCLPLILQLPVFFILYGVIDGLINLGPGKHPKAEPRYVAHSTSLYHHLVLTPGKMTSFGVNLASKALAHHSSIFASLPFWGIVAAAIVAQYFQMSQMNRWNPDAAKANPQTQMMQKYMPII
;
A
#
# COMPACT_ATOMS: atom_id res chain seq x y z
N MET A 1 10.32 6.93 -23.63
CA MET A 1 11.16 5.70 -23.63
C MET A 1 12.47 5.87 -22.85
N ILE A 2 13.18 7.01 -22.94
CA ILE A 2 14.49 7.22 -22.27
C ILE A 2 14.38 7.41 -20.73
N VAL A 3 13.33 8.06 -20.24
CA VAL A 3 13.10 8.23 -18.78
C VAL A 3 12.75 6.89 -18.11
N ALA A 4 12.01 6.02 -18.80
CA ALA A 4 11.67 4.68 -18.31
C ALA A 4 12.89 3.75 -18.21
N SER A 5 13.86 3.89 -19.12
CA SER A 5 15.11 3.11 -19.06
C SER A 5 16.09 3.62 -18.00
N ALA A 6 16.20 4.93 -17.79
CA ALA A 6 17.08 5.52 -16.78
C ALA A 6 16.58 5.25 -15.35
N LEU A 7 15.27 5.43 -15.12
CA LEU A 7 14.64 5.07 -13.85
C LEU A 7 14.75 3.55 -13.63
N GLY A 8 14.48 2.76 -14.67
CA GLY A 8 14.63 1.31 -14.66
C GLY A 8 16.02 0.85 -14.22
N GLN A 9 17.09 1.46 -14.73
CA GLN A 9 18.49 1.15 -14.38
C GLN A 9 18.84 1.43 -12.92
N ILE A 10 18.34 2.54 -12.35
CA ILE A 10 18.57 2.89 -10.94
C ILE A 10 17.86 1.88 -10.01
N PHE A 11 16.67 1.41 -10.40
CA PHE A 11 15.89 0.46 -9.62
C PHE A 11 16.21 -1.01 -9.90
N GLN A 12 16.98 -1.34 -10.95
CA GLN A 12 17.44 -2.71 -11.27
C GLN A 12 17.96 -3.50 -10.04
N PRO A 13 18.92 -2.99 -9.25
CA PRO A 13 19.46 -3.76 -8.12
C PRO A 13 18.41 -3.99 -7.03
N ILE A 14 17.49 -3.04 -6.84
CA ILE A 14 16.39 -3.17 -5.87
C ILE A 14 15.38 -4.21 -6.39
N PHE A 15 15.07 -4.21 -7.68
CA PHE A 15 14.18 -5.19 -8.30
C PHE A 15 14.77 -6.59 -8.24
N ALA A 16 16.06 -6.76 -8.54
CA ALA A 16 16.76 -8.02 -8.41
C ALA A 16 16.75 -8.53 -6.96
N LEU A 17 17.03 -7.67 -5.98
CA LEU A 17 16.98 -8.03 -4.57
C LEU A 17 15.58 -8.53 -4.14
N PHE A 18 14.52 -7.82 -4.54
CA PHE A 18 13.15 -8.24 -4.23
C PHE A 18 12.80 -9.56 -4.92
N ALA A 19 13.22 -9.74 -6.16
CA ALA A 19 13.00 -10.95 -6.94
C ALA A 19 13.76 -12.16 -6.36
N ASP A 20 14.98 -11.97 -5.88
CA ASP A 20 15.78 -13.00 -5.22
C ASP A 20 15.18 -13.42 -3.88
N VAL A 21 14.67 -12.46 -3.09
CA VAL A 21 13.94 -12.77 -1.85
C VAL A 21 12.66 -13.56 -2.13
N ILE A 22 11.91 -13.21 -3.19
CA ILE A 22 10.75 -13.99 -3.63
C ILE A 22 11.19 -15.39 -4.07
N ALA A 23 12.27 -15.50 -4.87
CA ALA A 23 12.79 -16.77 -5.33
C ALA A 23 13.24 -17.67 -4.17
N PHE A 24 13.85 -17.08 -3.13
CA PHE A 24 14.22 -17.78 -1.91
C PHE A 24 13.00 -18.34 -1.19
N PHE A 25 11.96 -17.53 -0.94
CA PHE A 25 10.75 -18.02 -0.30
C PHE A 25 9.99 -19.03 -1.16
N TYR A 26 9.99 -18.85 -2.48
CA TYR A 26 9.38 -19.77 -3.42
C TYR A 26 10.11 -21.13 -3.48
N ALA A 27 11.44 -21.14 -3.28
CA ALA A 27 12.22 -22.36 -3.20
C ALA A 27 11.85 -23.20 -1.97
N VAL A 28 11.46 -22.56 -0.86
CA VAL A 28 10.98 -23.26 0.35
C VAL A 28 9.52 -23.69 0.20
N ILE A 29 8.66 -22.80 -0.31
CA ILE A 29 7.24 -23.03 -0.49
C ILE A 29 6.85 -22.64 -1.93
N PRO A 30 6.60 -23.61 -2.85
CA PRO A 30 6.33 -23.34 -4.26
C PRO A 30 4.90 -22.82 -4.48
N ASN A 31 4.57 -21.70 -3.84
CA ASN A 31 3.30 -20.98 -3.92
C ASN A 31 3.59 -19.48 -4.02
N TYR A 32 3.20 -18.87 -5.15
CA TYR A 32 3.49 -17.48 -5.45
C TYR A 32 2.86 -16.52 -4.44
N ALA A 33 1.60 -16.77 -4.05
CA ALA A 33 0.92 -15.93 -3.07
C ALA A 33 1.62 -15.96 -1.70
N ILE A 34 2.03 -17.14 -1.23
CA ILE A 34 2.76 -17.28 0.04
C ILE A 34 4.13 -16.58 -0.04
N ALA A 35 4.88 -16.79 -1.12
CA ALA A 35 6.18 -16.15 -1.31
C ALA A 35 6.09 -14.61 -1.30
N ILE A 36 5.09 -14.05 -1.98
CA ILE A 36 4.81 -12.60 -1.97
C ILE A 36 4.39 -12.13 -0.58
N THR A 37 3.51 -12.86 0.13
CA THR A 37 3.13 -12.50 1.50
C THR A 37 4.32 -12.49 2.45
N LEU A 38 5.22 -13.47 2.36
CA LEU A 38 6.44 -13.50 3.18
C LEU A 38 7.35 -12.31 2.88
N LEU A 39 7.52 -11.94 1.61
CA LEU A 39 8.22 -10.70 1.25
C LEU A 39 7.56 -9.48 1.90
N THR A 40 6.23 -9.36 1.87
CA THR A 40 5.54 -8.22 2.51
C THR A 40 5.78 -8.17 4.02
N ILE A 41 5.84 -9.32 4.70
CA ILE A 41 6.15 -9.39 6.12
C ILE A 41 7.59 -8.92 6.39
N VAL A 42 8.56 -9.31 5.55
CA VAL A 42 9.95 -8.84 5.67
C VAL A 42 10.03 -7.32 5.49
N VAL A 43 9.37 -6.78 4.47
CA VAL A 43 9.34 -5.34 4.22
C VAL A 43 8.67 -4.60 5.38
N MET A 44 7.56 -5.12 5.91
CA MET A 44 6.90 -4.59 7.10
C MET A 44 7.81 -4.64 8.33
N ALA A 45 8.58 -5.70 8.53
CA ALA A 45 9.52 -5.81 9.66
C ALA A 45 10.65 -4.78 9.56
N VAL A 46 11.21 -4.58 8.36
CA VAL A 46 12.25 -3.57 8.11
C VAL A 46 11.71 -2.14 8.27
N THR A 47 10.47 -1.89 7.82
CA THR A 47 9.84 -0.57 7.92
C THR A 47 9.11 -0.34 9.26
N ALA A 48 8.95 -1.37 10.10
CA ALA A 48 8.30 -1.29 11.40
C ALA A 48 8.80 -0.14 12.29
N PRO A 49 10.12 0.08 12.50
CA PRO A 49 10.58 1.19 13.35
C PRO A 49 10.16 2.56 12.81
N LEU A 50 10.07 2.71 11.49
CA LEU A 50 9.63 3.94 10.85
C LEU A 50 8.11 4.12 10.99
N THR A 51 7.35 3.05 10.78
CA THR A 51 5.89 3.04 10.96
C THR A 51 5.50 3.35 12.41
N ILE A 52 6.19 2.77 13.40
CA ILE A 52 5.95 3.05 14.82
C ILE A 52 6.15 4.54 15.12
N LYS A 53 7.22 5.16 14.60
CA LYS A 53 7.46 6.61 14.73
C LYS A 53 6.33 7.43 14.10
N GLY A 54 5.86 7.05 12.91
CA GLY A 54 4.71 7.67 12.26
C GLY A 54 3.42 7.57 13.11
N THR A 55 3.14 6.39 13.66
CA THR A 55 1.99 6.16 14.54
C THR A 55 2.08 6.98 15.82
N THR A 56 3.27 7.12 16.43
CA THR A 56 3.43 7.98 17.62
C THR A 56 3.16 9.45 17.31
N SER A 57 3.58 9.95 16.14
CA SER A 57 3.24 11.32 15.69
C SER A 57 1.74 11.50 15.51
N MET A 58 1.06 10.49 14.96
CA MET A 58 -0.39 10.49 14.79
C MET A 58 -1.13 10.52 16.14
N MET A 59 -0.67 9.74 17.13
CA MET A 59 -1.24 9.77 18.48
C MET A 59 -1.02 11.11 19.18
N ALA A 60 0.13 11.75 18.99
CA ALA A 60 0.38 13.10 19.52
C ALA A 60 -0.56 14.15 18.90
N MET A 61 -0.82 14.07 17.59
CA MET A 61 -1.83 14.91 16.92
C MET A 61 -3.23 14.73 17.50
N GLN A 62 -3.59 13.49 17.81
CA GLN A 62 -4.89 13.18 18.43
C GLN A 62 -5.05 13.84 19.80
N ARG A 63 -3.98 13.99 20.59
CA ARG A 63 -4.01 14.67 21.91
C ARG A 63 -4.20 16.19 21.80
N VAL A 64 -3.61 16.82 20.79
CA VAL A 64 -3.67 18.29 20.58
C VAL A 64 -4.95 18.72 19.84
N ALA A 65 -5.69 17.76 19.30
CA ALA A 65 -6.92 17.97 18.57
C ALA A 65 -7.99 18.86 19.27
N PRO A 66 -8.33 18.69 20.57
CA PRO A 66 -9.29 19.58 21.23
C PRO A 66 -8.86 21.06 21.22
N GLU A 67 -7.56 21.34 21.32
CA GLU A 67 -7.03 22.71 21.30
C GLU A 67 -7.05 23.31 19.90
N MET A 68 -6.77 22.50 18.87
CA MET A 68 -6.97 22.89 17.47
C MET A 68 -8.41 23.36 17.22
N LYS A 69 -9.41 22.67 17.80
CA LYS A 69 -10.83 23.03 17.65
C LYS A 69 -11.16 24.36 18.31
N LYS A 70 -10.61 24.63 19.50
CA LYS A 70 -10.77 25.93 20.18
C LYS A 70 -10.19 27.08 19.34
N LEU A 71 -9.01 26.89 18.75
CA LEU A 71 -8.41 27.88 17.84
C LEU A 71 -9.26 28.07 16.57
N GLN A 72 -9.77 26.98 15.99
CA GLN A 72 -10.62 27.06 14.80
C GLN A 72 -11.91 27.83 15.06
N GLN A 73 -12.51 27.67 16.25
CA GLN A 73 -13.69 28.43 16.68
C GLN A 73 -13.36 29.90 16.97
N LYS A 74 -12.21 30.17 17.62
CA LYS A 74 -11.78 31.53 17.98
C LYS A 74 -11.49 32.41 16.76
N TYR A 75 -10.87 31.85 15.73
CA TYR A 75 -10.50 32.56 14.49
C TYR A 75 -11.43 32.24 13.31
N LYS A 76 -12.67 31.84 13.60
CA LYS A 76 -13.66 31.50 12.57
C LYS A 76 -13.93 32.72 11.69
N GLY A 77 -13.47 32.66 10.43
CA GLY A 77 -13.61 33.75 9.44
C GLY A 77 -12.28 34.35 8.97
N ASP A 78 -11.20 34.19 9.74
CA ASP A 78 -9.85 34.65 9.38
C ASP A 78 -8.92 33.44 9.20
N ARG A 79 -8.85 32.94 7.96
CA ARG A 79 -8.04 31.76 7.61
C ARG A 79 -6.54 31.99 7.83
N VAL A 80 -6.07 33.23 7.70
CA VAL A 80 -4.64 33.54 7.83
C VAL A 80 -4.23 33.44 9.29
N LYS A 81 -4.95 34.12 10.20
CA LYS A 81 -4.68 34.02 11.64
C LYS A 81 -4.92 32.62 12.19
N GLN A 82 -5.92 31.91 11.65
CA GLN A 82 -6.17 30.52 12.03
C GLN A 82 -4.98 29.61 11.70
N ASN A 83 -4.42 29.72 10.49
CA ASN A 83 -3.27 28.91 10.08
C ASN A 83 -2.01 29.23 10.89
N GLU A 84 -1.78 30.50 11.21
CA GLU A 84 -0.65 30.93 12.02
C GLU A 84 -0.75 30.40 13.46
N ALA A 85 -1.93 30.53 14.08
CA ALA A 85 -2.16 30.01 15.43
C ALA A 85 -2.08 28.47 15.49
N LEU A 86 -2.55 27.75 14.46
CA LEU A 86 -2.40 26.30 14.36
C LEU A 86 -0.92 25.89 14.23
N MET A 87 -0.12 26.62 13.45
CA MET A 87 1.32 26.38 13.35
C MET A 87 2.06 26.66 14.65
N ALA A 88 1.68 27.71 15.39
CA ALA A 88 2.22 27.98 16.72
C ALA A 88 1.92 26.83 17.69
N LEU A 89 0.67 26.36 17.72
CA LEU A 89 0.25 25.21 18.53
C LEU A 89 1.06 23.94 18.21
N TYR A 90 1.27 23.64 16.92
CA TYR A 90 2.09 22.49 16.51
C TYR A 90 3.53 22.60 16.99
N LYS A 91 4.11 23.80 17.02
CA LYS A 91 5.46 24.05 17.53
C LYS A 91 5.53 23.92 19.05
N GLU A 92 4.57 24.50 19.77
CA GLU A 92 4.50 24.43 21.24
C GLU A 92 4.39 22.97 21.72
N HIS A 93 3.56 22.16 21.06
CA HIS A 93 3.38 20.76 21.42
C HIS A 93 4.34 19.79 20.71
N ASN A 94 5.30 20.30 19.92
CA ASN A 94 6.27 19.51 19.14
C ASN A 94 5.62 18.42 18.28
N VAL A 95 4.46 18.72 17.68
CA VAL A 95 3.71 17.76 16.87
C VAL A 95 3.86 18.06 15.39
N SER A 96 4.21 17.04 14.60
CA SER A 96 4.36 17.13 13.16
C SER A 96 3.08 16.69 12.43
N PRO A 97 2.46 17.55 11.60
CA PRO A 97 1.33 17.14 10.75
C PRO A 97 1.77 16.19 9.62
N VAL A 98 3.05 16.20 9.25
CA VAL A 98 3.62 15.39 8.17
C VAL A 98 3.96 13.96 8.63
N GLY A 99 4.20 13.76 9.94
CA GLY A 99 4.53 12.45 10.49
C GLY A 99 3.42 11.40 10.32
N GLY A 100 2.16 11.83 10.17
CA GLY A 100 1.01 10.94 10.01
C GLY A 100 0.86 10.33 8.62
N CYS A 101 1.33 10.99 7.55
CA CYS A 101 1.27 10.46 6.18
C CYS A 101 2.55 9.75 5.74
N LEU A 102 3.58 9.75 6.59
CA LEU A 102 4.88 9.12 6.32
C LEU A 102 4.77 7.62 5.95
N PRO A 103 3.92 6.79 6.60
CA PRO A 103 3.75 5.40 6.19
C PRO A 103 3.19 5.26 4.78
N LEU A 104 2.26 6.14 4.39
CA LEU A 104 1.66 6.12 3.05
C LEU A 104 2.67 6.50 1.98
N ILE A 105 3.47 7.55 2.24
CA ILE A 105 4.51 8.01 1.31
C ILE A 105 5.59 6.94 1.13
N LEU A 106 5.97 6.24 2.20
CA LEU A 106 6.96 5.15 2.12
C LEU A 106 6.40 3.90 1.42
N GLN A 107 5.12 3.60 1.61
CA GLN A 107 4.48 2.42 1.02
C GLN A 107 4.32 2.55 -0.50
N LEU A 108 4.10 3.76 -1.03
CA LEU A 108 3.94 3.98 -2.46
C LEU A 108 5.15 3.47 -3.29
N PRO A 109 6.40 3.87 -2.99
CA PRO A 109 7.60 3.33 -3.65
C PRO A 109 7.71 1.80 -3.56
N VAL A 110 7.45 1.23 -2.38
CA VAL A 110 7.49 -0.23 -2.18
C VAL A 110 6.48 -0.93 -3.08
N PHE A 111 5.28 -0.37 -3.23
CA PHE A 111 4.26 -0.92 -4.11
C PHE A 111 4.67 -0.85 -5.58
N PHE A 112 5.24 0.28 -6.04
CA PHE A 112 5.76 0.39 -7.40
C PHE A 112 6.88 -0.62 -7.68
N ILE A 113 7.78 -0.83 -6.70
CA ILE A 113 8.84 -1.83 -6.78
C ILE A 113 8.27 -3.23 -6.93
N LEU A 114 7.34 -3.61 -6.04
CA LEU A 114 6.72 -4.93 -6.06
C LEU A 114 5.96 -5.18 -7.36
N TYR A 115 5.17 -4.21 -7.83
CA TYR A 115 4.46 -4.31 -9.09
C TYR A 115 5.42 -4.46 -10.27
N GLY A 116 6.49 -3.67 -10.32
CA GLY A 116 7.51 -3.76 -11.37
C GLY A 116 8.25 -5.10 -11.39
N VAL A 117 8.54 -5.67 -10.21
CA VAL A 117 9.12 -7.01 -10.10
C VAL A 117 8.15 -8.06 -10.63
N ILE A 118 6.90 -8.08 -10.16
CA ILE A 118 5.90 -9.07 -10.59
C ILE A 118 5.65 -8.97 -12.10
N ASP A 119 5.51 -7.76 -12.65
CA ASP A 119 5.37 -7.54 -14.10
C ASP A 119 6.59 -8.07 -14.87
N GLY A 120 7.79 -7.86 -14.33
CA GLY A 120 9.02 -8.45 -14.85
C GLY A 120 9.04 -9.98 -14.82
N LEU A 121 8.47 -10.62 -13.78
CA LEU A 121 8.41 -12.08 -13.66
C LEU A 121 7.47 -12.71 -14.70
N ILE A 122 6.37 -12.03 -15.02
CA ILE A 122 5.38 -12.49 -15.99
C ILE A 122 5.65 -11.99 -17.41
N ASN A 123 6.82 -11.37 -17.63
CA ASN A 123 7.19 -10.81 -18.93
C ASN A 123 7.21 -11.91 -20.00
N LEU A 124 6.53 -11.64 -21.10
CA LEU A 124 6.30 -12.55 -22.21
C LEU A 124 6.90 -11.94 -23.48
N GLY A 125 7.73 -12.70 -24.19
CA GLY A 125 8.33 -12.28 -25.45
C GLY A 125 7.28 -12.09 -26.56
N PRO A 126 7.55 -11.23 -27.55
CA PRO A 126 6.63 -10.99 -28.67
C PRO A 126 6.47 -12.24 -29.55
N GLY A 127 5.22 -12.62 -29.87
CA GLY A 127 4.94 -13.72 -30.78
C GLY A 127 3.59 -14.41 -30.57
N LYS A 128 3.23 -15.33 -31.49
CA LYS A 128 1.99 -16.14 -31.41
C LYS A 128 2.03 -17.19 -30.29
N HIS A 129 3.22 -17.64 -29.91
CA HIS A 129 3.50 -18.47 -28.74
C HIS A 129 4.50 -17.73 -27.86
N PRO A 130 4.02 -16.82 -27.00
CA PRO A 130 4.92 -15.99 -26.21
C PRO A 130 5.74 -16.87 -25.26
N LYS A 131 7.07 -16.82 -25.40
CA LYS A 131 8.00 -17.44 -24.47
C LYS A 131 8.07 -16.59 -23.21
N ALA A 132 8.08 -17.22 -22.04
CA ALA A 132 8.34 -16.48 -20.81
C ALA A 132 9.80 -16.01 -20.80
N GLU A 133 10.00 -14.73 -20.57
CA GLU A 133 11.30 -14.10 -20.40
C GLU A 133 11.32 -13.36 -19.06
N PRO A 134 11.30 -14.08 -17.91
CA PRO A 134 11.29 -13.46 -16.60
C PRO A 134 12.52 -12.57 -16.43
N ARG A 135 12.29 -11.35 -15.93
CA ARG A 135 13.34 -10.39 -15.59
C ARG A 135 13.63 -10.43 -14.10
N TYR A 136 14.81 -9.94 -13.70
CA TYR A 136 15.25 -9.77 -12.31
C TYR A 136 15.52 -11.06 -11.51
N VAL A 137 15.23 -12.25 -12.06
CA VAL A 137 15.45 -13.53 -11.38
C VAL A 137 16.59 -14.30 -12.04
N ALA A 138 17.47 -14.87 -11.23
CA ALA A 138 18.54 -15.74 -11.72
C ALA A 138 18.00 -17.05 -12.31
N HIS A 139 18.59 -17.47 -13.43
CA HIS A 139 18.24 -18.70 -14.16
C HIS A 139 18.33 -19.98 -13.31
N SER A 140 19.16 -19.97 -12.26
CA SER A 140 19.38 -21.11 -11.37
C SER A 140 18.22 -21.38 -10.40
N THR A 141 17.32 -20.42 -10.22
CA THR A 141 16.25 -20.53 -9.22
C THR A 141 15.11 -21.44 -9.69
N SER A 142 14.45 -22.14 -8.76
CA SER A 142 13.26 -22.94 -9.06
C SER A 142 12.10 -22.08 -9.61
N LEU A 143 12.02 -20.83 -9.13
CA LEU A 143 11.08 -19.83 -9.62
C LEU A 143 11.26 -19.58 -11.12
N TYR A 144 12.50 -19.36 -11.58
CA TYR A 144 12.78 -19.15 -13.00
C TYR A 144 12.31 -20.33 -13.86
N HIS A 145 12.68 -21.55 -13.45
CA HIS A 145 12.32 -22.76 -14.19
C HIS A 145 10.79 -22.94 -14.28
N HIS A 146 10.07 -22.71 -13.18
CA HIS A 146 8.60 -22.80 -13.20
C HIS A 146 7.96 -21.73 -14.09
N LEU A 147 8.46 -20.50 -14.08
CA LEU A 147 7.95 -19.42 -14.94
C LEU A 147 8.16 -19.72 -16.42
N VAL A 148 9.29 -20.33 -16.79
CA VAL A 148 9.58 -20.74 -18.17
C VAL A 148 8.71 -21.93 -18.61
N LEU A 149 8.45 -22.88 -17.71
CA LEU A 149 7.62 -24.06 -17.99
C LEU A 149 6.13 -23.74 -18.10
N THR A 150 5.65 -22.74 -17.36
CA THR A 150 4.25 -22.30 -17.39
C THR A 150 4.12 -20.82 -17.77
N PRO A 151 4.32 -20.46 -19.06
CA PRO A 151 4.26 -19.07 -19.50
C PRO A 151 2.91 -18.41 -19.18
N GLY A 152 2.96 -17.27 -18.47
CA GLY A 152 1.77 -16.48 -18.12
C GLY A 152 0.83 -17.12 -17.08
N LYS A 153 1.27 -18.17 -16.38
CA LYS A 153 0.49 -18.82 -15.32
C LYS A 153 1.23 -18.78 -13.99
N MET A 154 0.84 -17.84 -13.13
CA MET A 154 1.22 -17.82 -11.71
C MET A 154 0.04 -18.25 -10.87
N THR A 155 -0.26 -19.55 -10.83
CA THR A 155 -1.43 -20.03 -10.08
C THR A 155 -1.11 -20.18 -8.59
N SER A 156 -1.96 -19.65 -7.73
CA SER A 156 -1.95 -19.95 -6.29
C SER A 156 -3.38 -19.99 -5.79
N PHE A 157 -3.71 -20.98 -4.95
CA PHE A 157 -5.06 -21.21 -4.44
C PHE A 157 -6.13 -21.30 -5.56
N GLY A 158 -5.77 -21.86 -6.72
CA GLY A 158 -6.67 -22.00 -7.88
C GLY A 158 -6.87 -20.72 -8.70
N VAL A 159 -6.25 -19.59 -8.32
CA VAL A 159 -6.36 -18.30 -9.01
C VAL A 159 -5.05 -17.98 -9.73
N ASN A 160 -5.12 -17.49 -10.97
CA ASN A 160 -3.93 -17.03 -11.70
C ASN A 160 -3.62 -15.56 -11.37
N LEU A 161 -2.56 -15.33 -10.60
CA LEU A 161 -2.10 -14.00 -10.20
C LEU A 161 -1.52 -13.18 -11.36
N ALA A 162 -1.12 -13.82 -12.46
CA ALA A 162 -0.64 -13.14 -13.66
C ALA A 162 -1.80 -12.60 -14.54
N SER A 163 -3.04 -12.97 -14.22
CA SER A 163 -4.20 -12.47 -14.96
C SER A 163 -4.47 -11.00 -14.65
N LYS A 164 -4.77 -10.21 -15.68
CA LYS A 164 -5.19 -8.81 -15.48
C LYS A 164 -6.58 -8.83 -14.85
N ALA A 165 -6.73 -8.16 -13.70
CA ALA A 165 -7.99 -8.11 -12.95
C ALA A 165 -9.21 -7.64 -13.77
N LEU A 166 -8.98 -6.87 -14.84
CA LEU A 166 -10.01 -6.34 -15.75
C LEU A 166 -10.23 -7.15 -17.04
N ALA A 167 -9.46 -8.21 -17.30
CA ALA A 167 -9.47 -8.90 -18.60
C ALA A 167 -10.39 -10.14 -18.69
N HIS A 168 -11.13 -10.48 -17.63
CA HIS A 168 -12.05 -11.62 -17.60
C HIS A 168 -13.38 -11.21 -16.97
N HIS A 169 -14.33 -10.72 -17.78
CA HIS A 169 -15.72 -10.61 -17.34
C HIS A 169 -16.68 -10.95 -18.48
N SER A 170 -16.67 -12.20 -18.93
CA SER A 170 -17.75 -12.77 -19.74
C SER A 170 -18.98 -13.14 -18.88
N SER A 171 -18.86 -13.19 -17.55
CA SER A 171 -20.00 -13.40 -16.64
C SER A 171 -19.79 -12.68 -15.30
N ILE A 172 -20.86 -12.04 -14.80
CA ILE A 172 -20.91 -11.32 -13.52
C ILE A 172 -20.59 -12.26 -12.35
N PHE A 173 -21.01 -13.53 -12.44
CA PHE A 173 -20.82 -14.55 -11.40
C PHE A 173 -19.38 -15.03 -11.26
N ALA A 174 -18.57 -15.03 -12.32
CA ALA A 174 -17.15 -15.39 -12.26
C ALA A 174 -16.29 -14.36 -11.50
N SER A 175 -16.81 -13.14 -11.32
CA SER A 175 -16.14 -12.06 -10.59
C SER A 175 -16.50 -11.97 -9.10
N LEU A 176 -17.48 -12.77 -8.64
CA LEU A 176 -17.93 -12.79 -7.24
C LEU A 176 -16.80 -12.98 -6.21
N PRO A 177 -15.81 -13.88 -6.39
CA PRO A 177 -14.71 -13.99 -5.43
C PRO A 177 -13.86 -12.71 -5.34
N PHE A 178 -13.66 -11.98 -6.45
CA PHE A 178 -12.91 -10.73 -6.46
C PHE A 178 -13.68 -9.60 -5.76
N TRP A 179 -14.98 -9.44 -6.06
CA TRP A 179 -15.84 -8.48 -5.36
C TRP A 179 -15.99 -8.80 -3.88
N GLY A 180 -16.01 -10.08 -3.51
CA GLY A 180 -16.00 -10.53 -2.12
C GLY A 180 -14.74 -10.07 -1.36
N ILE A 181 -13.55 -10.22 -1.97
CA ILE A 181 -12.29 -9.75 -1.37
C ILE A 181 -12.30 -8.22 -1.24
N VAL A 182 -12.77 -7.50 -2.25
CA VAL A 182 -12.85 -6.02 -2.21
C VAL A 182 -13.84 -5.56 -1.14
N ALA A 183 -15.02 -6.16 -1.07
CA ALA A 183 -16.01 -5.85 -0.05
C ALA A 183 -15.48 -6.16 1.36
N ALA A 184 -14.81 -7.30 1.56
CA ALA A 184 -14.18 -7.64 2.82
C ALA A 184 -13.09 -6.64 3.21
N ALA A 185 -12.26 -6.19 2.26
CA ALA A 185 -11.25 -5.16 2.51
C ALA A 185 -11.88 -3.81 2.91
N ILE A 186 -12.96 -3.38 2.25
CA ILE A 186 -13.70 -2.16 2.59
C ILE A 186 -14.30 -2.27 3.99
N VAL A 187 -14.94 -3.40 4.32
CA VAL A 187 -15.51 -3.65 5.65
C VAL A 187 -14.41 -3.67 6.71
N ALA A 188 -13.28 -4.32 6.44
CA ALA A 188 -12.14 -4.36 7.35
C ALA A 188 -11.56 -2.95 7.58
N GLN A 189 -11.37 -2.16 6.53
CA GLN A 189 -10.94 -0.76 6.64
C GLN A 189 -11.94 0.10 7.41
N TYR A 190 -13.24 -0.11 7.18
CA TYR A 190 -14.29 0.57 7.94
C TYR A 190 -14.25 0.20 9.43
N PHE A 191 -14.12 -1.09 9.74
CA PHE A 191 -13.98 -1.57 11.12
C PHE A 191 -12.71 -1.01 11.79
N GLN A 192 -11.58 -1.00 11.08
CA GLN A 192 -10.32 -0.46 11.58
C GLN A 192 -10.43 1.05 11.86
N MET A 193 -11.08 1.80 10.96
CA MET A 193 -11.36 3.22 11.14
C MET A 193 -12.31 3.46 12.33
N SER A 194 -13.36 2.64 12.44
CA SER A 194 -14.35 2.72 13.52
C SER A 194 -13.73 2.39 14.88
N GLN A 195 -12.86 1.37 14.94
CA GLN A 195 -12.14 0.99 16.15
C GLN A 195 -11.20 2.11 16.60
N MET A 196 -10.40 2.69 15.70
CA MET A 196 -9.52 3.80 16.04
C MET A 196 -10.28 5.02 16.56
N ASN A 197 -11.45 5.32 15.98
CA ASN A 197 -12.31 6.42 16.42
C ASN A 197 -12.99 6.14 17.77
N ARG A 198 -13.35 4.88 18.07
CA ARG A 198 -13.92 4.48 19.36
C ARG A 198 -12.95 4.66 20.52
N TRP A 199 -11.66 4.44 20.28
CA TRP A 199 -10.63 4.53 21.31
C TRP A 199 -10.20 5.98 21.57
N ASN A 200 -10.46 6.89 20.63
CA ASN A 200 -10.11 8.30 20.76
C ASN A 200 -11.23 9.24 20.24
N PRO A 201 -12.40 9.25 20.91
CA PRO A 201 -13.59 9.97 20.42
C PRO A 201 -13.39 11.48 20.36
N ASP A 202 -12.57 12.06 21.24
CA ASP A 202 -12.28 13.50 21.27
C ASP A 202 -11.36 13.91 20.11
N ALA A 203 -10.43 13.04 19.73
CA ALA A 203 -9.59 13.22 18.55
C ALA A 203 -10.40 13.08 17.25
N ALA A 204 -11.35 12.13 17.21
CA ALA A 204 -12.25 11.94 16.07
C ALA A 204 -13.17 13.15 15.81
N LYS A 205 -13.58 13.88 16.86
CA LYS A 205 -14.39 15.12 16.75
C LYS A 205 -13.58 16.36 16.39
N ALA A 206 -12.26 16.27 16.40
CA ALA A 206 -11.36 17.40 16.27
C ALA A 206 -10.50 17.36 15.00
N ASN A 207 -10.31 16.21 14.37
CA ASN A 207 -9.73 16.14 13.03
C ASN A 207 -10.75 16.68 11.98
N PRO A 208 -10.38 17.68 11.16
CA PRO A 208 -11.25 18.21 10.10
C PRO A 208 -11.68 17.13 9.09
N GLN A 209 -10.83 16.15 8.79
CA GLN A 209 -11.13 15.09 7.83
C GLN A 209 -12.20 14.12 8.33
N THR A 210 -12.19 13.76 9.62
CA THR A 210 -13.25 12.93 10.22
C THR A 210 -14.55 13.70 10.40
N GLN A 211 -14.51 15.02 10.63
CA GLN A 211 -15.71 15.86 10.66
C GLN A 211 -16.37 15.97 9.27
N MET A 212 -15.56 16.09 8.22
CA MET A 212 -16.07 16.03 6.84
C MET A 212 -16.70 14.67 6.57
N MET A 213 -16.02 13.58 6.93
CA MET A 213 -16.57 12.24 6.79
C MET A 213 -17.89 12.05 7.57
N GLN A 214 -17.99 12.52 8.82
CA GLN A 214 -19.25 12.51 9.59
C GLN A 214 -20.36 13.36 8.98
N LYS A 215 -20.01 14.42 8.25
CA LYS A 215 -20.97 15.29 7.57
C LYS A 215 -21.50 14.67 6.26
N TYR A 216 -20.69 13.89 5.56
CA TYR A 216 -21.07 13.26 4.28
C TYR A 216 -21.53 11.80 4.41
N MET A 217 -21.16 11.09 5.48
CA MET A 217 -21.60 9.71 5.77
C MET A 217 -23.12 9.54 5.98
N PRO A 218 -23.90 10.51 6.50
CA PRO A 218 -25.36 10.36 6.56
C PRO A 218 -26.08 10.70 5.24
N ILE A 219 -25.34 11.04 4.18
CA ILE A 219 -25.90 11.52 2.89
C ILE A 219 -25.60 10.52 1.74
N ILE A 220 -24.79 9.49 1.99
CA ILE A 220 -24.55 8.34 1.10
C ILE A 220 -25.17 7.12 1.77
#